data_AF-A0A4U9D3V7-F1
#
_entry.id   AF-A0A4U9D3V7-F1
#
_cell.length_a   1.000
_cell.length_b   1.000
_cell.length_c   1.000
_cell.angle_alpha   90.00
_cell.angle_beta   90.00
_cell.angle_gamma   90.00
#
_symmetry.space_group_name_H-M   'P 1'
#
loop_
_entity.id
_entity.type
_entity.pdbx_description
1 polymer ?
#
loop_
_entity_poly.entity_id
_entity_poly.type
_entity_poly.pdbx_seq_one_letter_code
_entity_poly.pdbx_strand_id
1 'polypeptide(L)'
;MVIDAKMTLVAYERYFNAEDDYAREAALQEHIASVRSHIRLLGRKDYQQLPGLRSLDYVLMFIPVEPAFLLAIDRQPELISEALQHNIMLVSPTTLLVALRTIANLWRYEHQSRNAQKLPNARAACTTRCGCSSMTCPQ
;
A
#
# COMPACT_ATOMS: atom_id res chain seq x y z
N MET A 1 -9.69 6.79 5.58
CA MET A 1 -9.33 6.57 4.17
C MET A 1 -10.58 6.23 3.38
N VAL A 2 -10.86 7.02 2.35
CA VAL A 2 -11.96 6.81 1.40
C VAL A 2 -11.36 6.31 0.09
N ILE A 3 -11.91 5.25 -0.47
CA ILE A 3 -11.51 4.68 -1.76
C ILE A 3 -12.66 4.98 -2.74
N ASP A 4 -12.43 5.81 -3.77
CA ASP A 4 -13.37 6.02 -4.86
C ASP A 4 -12.77 5.43 -6.15
N ALA A 5 -13.49 4.50 -6.77
CA ALA A 5 -12.95 3.61 -7.81
C ALA A 5 -13.73 3.68 -9.13
N LYS A 6 -14.38 4.80 -9.46
CA LYS A 6 -15.25 4.88 -10.64
C LYS A 6 -14.54 5.47 -11.86
N MET A 7 -13.53 4.78 -12.38
CA MET A 7 -12.92 5.13 -13.67
C MET A 7 -13.46 4.24 -14.79
N THR A 8 -14.02 4.85 -15.84
CA THR A 8 -14.38 4.17 -17.10
C THR A 8 -13.16 4.06 -18.02
N LEU A 9 -12.78 2.83 -18.38
CA LEU A 9 -11.59 2.50 -19.19
C LEU A 9 -11.81 2.48 -20.71
N VAL A 10 -12.89 3.07 -21.19
CA VAL A 10 -13.30 3.04 -22.60
C VAL A 10 -12.20 3.55 -23.55
N ALA A 11 -11.46 4.59 -23.14
CA ALA A 11 -10.37 5.14 -23.94
C ALA A 11 -9.15 4.20 -24.04
N TYR A 12 -8.85 3.46 -22.96
CA TYR A 12 -7.78 2.46 -22.98
C TYR A 12 -8.14 1.25 -23.85
N GLU A 13 -9.40 0.83 -23.84
CA GLU A 13 -9.87 -0.23 -24.76
C GLU A 13 -9.74 0.20 -26.22
N ARG A 14 -10.04 1.46 -26.55
CA ARG A 14 -9.83 2.01 -27.90
C ARG A 14 -8.34 2.06 -28.26
N TYR A 15 -7.47 2.46 -27.33
CA TYR A 15 -6.03 2.43 -27.53
C TYR A 15 -5.52 1.03 -27.87
N PHE A 16 -6.01 0.01 -27.15
CA PHE A 16 -5.63 -1.38 -27.37
C PHE A 16 -6.13 -1.94 -28.70
N ASN A 17 -7.34 -1.55 -29.13
CA ASN A 17 -7.95 -2.00 -30.38
C ASN A 17 -7.60 -1.13 -31.60
N ALA A 18 -6.78 -0.08 -31.45
CA ALA A 18 -6.42 0.80 -32.54
C ALA A 18 -5.44 0.13 -33.52
N GLU A 19 -5.86 0.05 -34.78
CA GLU A 19 -5.07 -0.55 -35.87
C GLU A 19 -4.05 0.43 -36.46
N ASP A 20 -4.33 1.73 -36.42
CA ASP A 20 -3.49 2.81 -36.90
C ASP A 20 -2.86 3.62 -35.76
N ASP A 21 -1.64 4.12 -35.99
CA ASP A 21 -0.89 4.87 -34.98
C ASP A 21 -1.55 6.22 -34.63
N TYR A 22 -2.32 6.80 -35.56
CA TYR A 22 -3.05 8.05 -35.31
C TYR A 22 -4.21 7.85 -34.35
N ALA A 23 -5.06 6.84 -34.55
CA ALA A 23 -6.12 6.51 -33.60
C ALA A 23 -5.56 6.06 -32.25
N ARG A 24 -4.42 5.36 -32.24
CA ARG A 24 -3.74 4.96 -31.00
C ARG A 24 -3.32 6.17 -30.18
N GLU A 25 -2.67 7.16 -30.78
CA GLU A 25 -2.29 8.38 -30.08
C GLU A 25 -3.51 9.19 -29.62
N ALA A 26 -4.55 9.30 -30.46
CA ALA A 26 -5.79 9.98 -30.08
C ALA A 26 -6.47 9.34 -28.86
N ALA A 27 -6.55 8.00 -28.83
CA ALA A 27 -7.13 7.25 -27.70
C ALA A 27 -6.27 7.37 -26.43
N LEU A 28 -4.95 7.43 -26.56
CA LEU A 28 -4.05 7.69 -25.44
C LEU A 28 -4.30 9.08 -24.83
N GLN A 29 -4.42 10.12 -25.65
CA GLN A 29 -4.72 11.47 -25.18
C GLN A 29 -6.10 11.53 -24.51
N GLU A 30 -7.10 10.82 -25.05
CA GLU A 30 -8.43 10.69 -24.44
C GLU A 30 -8.34 10.01 -23.06
N HIS A 31 -7.54 8.95 -22.92
CA HIS A 31 -7.31 8.26 -21.65
C HIS A 31 -6.66 9.18 -20.60
N ILE A 32 -5.60 9.89 -20.99
CA ILE A 32 -4.91 10.86 -20.11
C ILE A 32 -5.87 11.98 -19.68
N ALA A 33 -6.65 12.53 -20.61
CA ALA A 33 -7.64 13.55 -20.32
C ALA A 33 -8.72 13.04 -19.34
N SER A 34 -9.16 11.79 -19.50
CA SER A 34 -10.11 11.13 -18.58
C SER A 34 -9.53 11.01 -17.17
N VAL A 35 -8.28 10.57 -17.01
CA VAL A 35 -7.59 10.52 -15.71
C VAL A 35 -7.58 11.90 -15.05
N ARG A 36 -7.13 12.92 -15.78
CA ARG A 36 -7.06 14.30 -15.28
C ARG A 36 -8.43 14.86 -14.90
N SER A 37 -9.47 14.54 -15.68
CA SER A 37 -10.85 14.93 -15.37
C SER A 37 -11.31 14.31 -14.04
N HIS A 38 -11.02 13.03 -13.80
CA HIS A 38 -11.34 12.37 -12.54
C HIS A 38 -10.57 12.94 -11.34
N ILE A 39 -9.28 13.28 -11.51
CA ILE A 39 -8.49 13.99 -10.48
C ILE A 39 -9.22 15.29 -10.09
N ARG A 40 -9.62 16.11 -11.08
CA ARG A 40 -10.33 17.37 -10.82
C ARG A 40 -11.71 17.16 -10.19
N LEU A 41 -12.45 16.13 -10.62
CA LEU A 41 -13.76 15.81 -10.08
C LEU A 41 -13.69 15.41 -8.61
N LEU A 42 -12.72 14.56 -8.26
CA LEU A 42 -12.50 14.10 -6.89
C LEU A 42 -11.96 15.21 -6.00
N GLY A 43 -11.07 16.06 -6.52
CA GLY A 43 -10.51 17.17 -5.76
C GLY A 43 -11.54 18.26 -5.40
N ARG A 44 -12.66 18.33 -6.14
CA ARG A 44 -13.79 19.23 -5.83
C ARG A 44 -14.75 18.68 -4.78
N LYS A 45 -14.75 17.37 -4.54
CA LYS A 45 -15.54 16.78 -3.45
C LYS A 45 -14.78 17.07 -2.17
N ASP A 46 -15.15 18.17 -1.52
CA ASP A 46 -14.53 18.67 -0.30
C ASP A 46 -14.80 17.71 0.89
N TYR A 47 -14.09 16.57 0.91
CA TYR A 47 -14.10 15.64 2.06
C TYR A 47 -13.54 16.30 3.33
N GLN A 48 -12.84 17.44 3.17
CA GLN A 48 -12.35 18.29 4.26
C GLN A 48 -13.48 18.92 5.11
N GLN A 49 -14.71 19.00 4.59
CA GLN A 49 -15.85 19.60 5.30
C GLN A 49 -16.64 18.62 6.18
N LEU A 50 -16.26 17.34 6.22
CA LEU A 50 -16.86 16.36 7.14
C LEU A 50 -16.33 16.61 8.56
N PRO A 51 -17.18 17.06 9.52
CA PRO A 51 -16.72 17.40 10.85
C PRO A 51 -16.26 16.15 11.61
N GLY A 52 -14.96 16.08 11.93
CA GLY A 52 -14.39 15.01 12.77
C GLY A 52 -13.03 14.47 12.30
N LEU A 53 -12.56 14.81 11.10
CA LEU A 53 -11.32 14.29 10.52
C LEU A 53 -10.15 15.25 10.73
N ARG A 54 -9.37 15.00 11.78
CA ARG A 54 -8.14 15.74 12.11
C ARG A 54 -6.90 14.98 11.60
N SER A 55 -6.58 15.08 10.30
CA SER A 55 -5.27 14.76 9.73
C SER A 55 -5.28 15.01 8.22
N LEU A 56 -4.12 15.15 7.55
CA LEU A 56 -4.03 15.17 6.09
C LEU A 56 -4.70 13.90 5.50
N ASP A 57 -5.95 14.01 5.06
CA ASP A 57 -6.71 12.91 4.45
C ASP A 57 -6.52 12.93 2.93
N TYR A 58 -5.76 11.96 2.43
CA TYR A 58 -5.65 11.71 0.99
C TYR A 58 -6.83 10.86 0.49
N VAL A 59 -7.39 11.23 -0.65
CA VAL A 59 -8.38 10.43 -1.38
C VAL A 59 -7.65 9.46 -2.30
N LEU A 60 -8.01 8.18 -2.24
CA LEU A 60 -7.45 7.18 -3.15
C LEU A 60 -8.27 7.10 -4.42
N MET A 61 -7.64 7.36 -5.56
CA MET A 61 -8.21 7.11 -6.88
C MET A 61 -7.65 5.79 -7.43
N PHE A 62 -8.51 4.79 -7.54
CA PHE A 62 -8.12 3.46 -7.97
C PHE A 62 -8.29 3.24 -9.48
N ILE A 63 -7.24 2.74 -10.14
CA ILE A 63 -7.26 2.37 -11.55
C ILE A 63 -7.14 0.84 -11.64
N PRO A 64 -8.22 0.11 -12.02
CA PRO A 64 -8.25 -1.35 -11.94
C PRO A 64 -7.33 -2.08 -12.94
N VAL A 65 -6.84 -1.38 -13.95
CA VAL A 65 -6.01 -1.97 -15.03
C VAL A 65 -4.61 -1.39 -14.95
N GLU A 66 -3.67 -2.22 -14.49
CA GLU A 66 -2.26 -1.83 -14.28
C GLU A 66 -1.60 -1.28 -15.56
N PRO A 67 -1.73 -1.93 -16.75
CA PRO A 67 -1.10 -1.42 -17.95
C PRO A 67 -1.63 -0.03 -18.37
N ALA A 68 -2.90 0.26 -18.08
CA ALA A 68 -3.50 1.56 -18.37
C ALA A 68 -2.96 2.66 -17.43
N PHE A 69 -2.69 2.31 -16.17
CA PHE A 69 -2.04 3.21 -15.21
C PHE A 69 -0.60 3.50 -15.64
N LEU A 70 0.20 2.46 -15.88
CA LEU A 70 1.60 2.61 -16.29
C LEU A 70 1.72 3.42 -17.58
N LEU A 71 0.88 3.15 -18.58
CA LEU A 71 0.86 3.89 -19.84
C LEU A 71 0.57 5.39 -19.63
N ALA A 72 -0.37 5.73 -18.75
CA ALA A 72 -0.69 7.13 -18.47
C ALA A 72 0.48 7.86 -17.78
N ILE A 73 1.12 7.22 -16.80
CA ILE A 73 2.25 7.81 -16.05
C ILE A 73 3.52 7.88 -16.91
N ASP A 74 3.78 6.87 -17.74
CA ASP A 74 4.92 6.86 -18.67
C ASP A 74 4.84 8.03 -19.66
N ARG A 75 3.63 8.35 -20.13
CA ARG A 75 3.39 9.41 -21.12
C ARG A 75 3.21 10.79 -20.50
N GLN A 76 2.64 10.86 -19.30
CA GLN A 76 2.44 12.12 -18.60
C GLN A 76 2.74 11.96 -17.09
N PRO A 77 4.03 12.01 -16.69
CA PRO A 77 4.46 11.87 -15.30
C PRO A 77 3.87 12.95 -14.38
N GLU A 78 3.52 14.11 -14.93
CA GLU A 78 2.92 15.24 -14.21
C GLU A 78 1.59 14.86 -13.54
N LEU A 79 0.88 13.83 -14.05
CA LEU A 79 -0.38 13.34 -13.46
C LEU A 79 -0.25 12.98 -11.98
N ILE A 80 0.90 12.44 -11.56
CA ILE A 80 1.14 12.12 -10.14
C ILE A 80 1.22 13.41 -9.32
N SER A 81 1.98 14.39 -9.80
CA SER A 81 2.15 15.68 -9.11
C SER A 81 0.82 16.45 -9.07
N GLU A 82 0.07 16.47 -10.17
CA GLU A 82 -1.27 17.05 -10.25
C GLU A 82 -2.22 16.39 -9.24
N ALA A 83 -2.24 15.06 -9.16
CA ALA A 83 -3.06 14.34 -8.20
C ALA A 83 -2.70 14.69 -6.75
N LEU A 84 -1.40 14.73 -6.41
CA LEU A 84 -0.93 15.07 -5.07
C LEU A 84 -1.31 16.51 -4.66
N GLN A 85 -1.25 17.47 -5.59
CA GLN A 85 -1.71 18.84 -5.35
C GLN A 85 -3.20 18.92 -4.99
N HIS A 86 -3.99 17.96 -5.47
CA HIS A 86 -5.41 17.82 -5.15
C HIS A 86 -5.67 16.89 -3.94
N ASN A 87 -4.64 16.52 -3.17
CA ASN A 87 -4.73 15.53 -2.08
C ASN A 87 -5.26 14.16 -2.55
N ILE A 88 -4.97 13.79 -3.80
CA ILE A 88 -5.36 12.51 -4.40
C ILE A 88 -4.12 11.66 -4.62
N MET A 89 -4.21 10.39 -4.22
CA MET A 89 -3.19 9.40 -4.50
C MET A 89 -3.72 8.41 -5.53
N LEU A 90 -3.07 8.37 -6.68
CA LEU A 90 -3.32 7.37 -7.71
C LEU A 90 -2.81 6.01 -7.23
N VAL A 91 -3.65 4.99 -7.30
CA VAL A 91 -3.30 3.64 -6.87
C VAL A 91 -3.76 2.58 -7.88
N SER A 92 -2.89 1.59 -8.07
CA SER A 92 -3.13 0.42 -8.91
C SER A 92 -3.24 -0.87 -8.06
N PRO A 93 -3.79 -1.99 -8.59
CA PRO A 93 -3.96 -3.23 -7.84
C PRO A 93 -2.64 -3.77 -7.28
N THR A 94 -1.55 -3.65 -8.03
CA THR A 94 -0.23 -4.11 -7.57
C THR A 94 0.31 -3.22 -6.45
N THR A 95 0.15 -1.90 -6.58
CA THR A 95 0.55 -0.94 -5.54
C THR A 95 -0.22 -1.19 -4.24
N LEU A 96 -1.52 -1.47 -4.34
CA LEU A 96 -2.34 -1.83 -3.19
C LEU A 96 -1.90 -3.15 -2.56
N LEU A 97 -1.61 -4.18 -3.37
CA LEU A 97 -1.14 -5.47 -2.89
C LEU A 97 0.23 -5.35 -2.18
N VAL A 98 1.14 -4.53 -2.71
CA VAL A 98 2.44 -4.25 -2.08
C VAL A 98 2.24 -3.55 -0.74
N ALA A 99 1.38 -2.52 -0.67
CA ALA A 99 1.06 -1.84 0.58
C ALA A 99 0.47 -2.81 1.62
N LEU A 100 -0.49 -3.66 1.22
CA LEU A 100 -1.10 -4.66 2.09
C LEU A 100 -0.09 -5.72 2.58
N ARG A 101 0.82 -6.18 1.71
CA ARG A 101 1.90 -7.11 2.09
C ARG A 101 2.88 -6.47 3.06
N THR A 102 3.23 -5.21 2.86
CA THR A 102 4.10 -4.47 3.79
C THR A 102 3.47 -4.35 5.16
N ILE A 103 2.17 -4.04 5.23
CA ILE A 103 1.42 -4.02 6.49
C ILE A 103 1.40 -5.42 7.10
N ALA A 104 1.04 -6.46 6.35
CA ALA A 104 1.02 -7.83 6.87
C ALA A 104 2.40 -8.29 7.40
N ASN A 105 3.48 -7.87 6.75
CA ASN A 105 4.85 -8.16 7.18
C ASN A 105 5.22 -7.40 8.46
N LEU A 106 4.84 -6.14 8.60
CA LEU A 106 5.02 -5.36 9.83
C LEU A 106 4.33 -6.03 11.04
N TRP A 107 3.09 -6.50 10.86
CA TRP A 107 2.36 -7.23 11.90
C TRP A 107 3.02 -8.58 12.26
N ARG A 108 3.61 -9.28 11.28
CA ARG A 108 4.41 -10.49 11.53
C ARG A 108 5.67 -10.22 12.34
N TYR A 109 6.37 -9.13 12.05
CA TYR A 109 7.54 -8.70 12.82
C TYR A 109 7.18 -8.40 14.28
N GLU A 110 6.06 -7.72 14.51
CA GLU A 110 5.59 -7.37 15.85
C GLU A 110 5.14 -8.60 16.67
N HIS A 111 4.51 -9.59 16.02
CA HIS A 111 4.16 -10.87 16.65
C HIS A 111 5.37 -11.74 17.00
N GLN A 112 6.46 -11.69 16.24
CA GLN A 112 7.69 -12.44 16.56
C GLN A 112 8.54 -11.74 17.63
N SER A 113 8.58 -10.41 17.65
CA SER A 113 9.24 -9.61 18.70
C SER A 113 8.68 -9.89 20.10
N ARG A 114 7.35 -10.10 20.24
CA ARG A 114 6.72 -10.40 21.53
C ARG A 114 7.00 -11.81 22.07
N ASN A 115 7.36 -12.76 21.22
CA ASN A 115 7.72 -14.12 21.64
C ASN A 115 9.20 -14.27 22.03
N ALA A 116 10.07 -13.36 21.56
CA ALA A 116 11.49 -13.35 21.96
C ALA A 116 11.72 -12.82 23.39
N GLN A 117 10.76 -12.08 23.98
CA GLN A 117 10.88 -11.57 25.36
C GLN A 117 10.31 -12.52 26.43
N LYS A 118 9.73 -13.67 26.04
CA LYS A 118 9.26 -14.71 26.96
C LYS A 118 10.16 -15.95 26.89
N LEU A 119 11.44 -15.78 27.17
CA LEU A 119 12.24 -16.87 27.73
C LEU A 119 12.32 -16.63 29.24
N PRO A 120 11.45 -17.25 30.06
CA PRO A 120 11.67 -17.27 31.49
C PRO A 120 13.07 -17.86 31.74
N ASN A 121 13.88 -17.11 32.48
CA ASN A 121 15.11 -17.60 33.09
C ASN A 121 14.84 -18.91 33.85
N ALA A 122 15.09 -20.05 33.21
CA ALA A 122 14.98 -21.36 33.82
C ALA A 122 16.17 -22.25 33.46
N ARG A 123 17.38 -21.66 33.39
CA ARG A 123 18.65 -22.42 33.29
C ARG A 123 19.69 -22.07 34.37
N ALA A 124 19.32 -21.32 35.40
CA ALA A 124 20.25 -20.87 36.45
C ALA A 124 19.94 -21.38 37.87
N ALA A 125 19.19 -22.48 38.04
CA ALA A 125 18.80 -22.93 39.38
C ALA A 125 18.75 -24.46 39.58
N CYS A 126 19.60 -25.23 38.90
CA CYS A 126 19.73 -26.67 39.18
C CYS A 126 21.19 -27.14 39.18
N THR A 127 22.06 -26.38 39.83
CA THR A 127 23.42 -26.81 40.20
C THR A 127 23.69 -26.50 41.66
N THR A 128 22.78 -26.88 42.56
CA THR A 128 23.19 -27.16 43.94
C THR A 128 22.23 -28.17 44.56
N ARG A 129 22.85 -29.25 45.08
CA ARG A 129 22.38 -30.08 46.21
C ARG A 129 21.65 -31.38 45.84
N CYS A 130 22.45 -32.46 45.83
CA CYS A 130 22.20 -33.82 46.35
C CYS A 130 23.03 -34.83 45.53
N GLY A 131 24.00 -35.59 46.02
CA GLY A 131 24.62 -35.70 47.33
C GLY A 131 25.88 -36.56 47.18
N CYS A 132 27.03 -36.08 47.67
CA CYS A 132 28.18 -36.94 47.94
C CYS A 132 27.84 -37.76 49.19
N SER A 133 27.72 -39.07 49.03
CA SER A 133 27.63 -40.01 50.15
C SER A 133 28.49 -41.23 49.84
N SER A 134 29.81 -41.07 49.91
CA SER A 134 30.74 -42.13 50.31
C SER A 134 32.14 -41.56 50.58
N MET A 135 32.63 -41.85 51.78
CA MET A 135 34.02 -41.81 52.28
C MET A 135 34.42 -40.68 53.26
N THR A 136 34.77 -41.19 54.45
CA THR A 136 35.68 -40.69 55.50
C THR A 136 35.21 -39.61 56.49
N CYS A 137 34.81 -40.10 57.66
CA CYS A 137 34.84 -39.42 58.96
C CYS A 137 36.22 -39.70 59.61
N PRO A 138 36.95 -38.70 60.16
CA PRO A 138 38.09 -38.95 61.03
C PRO A 138 37.72 -38.78 62.52
N GLN A 139 37.91 -39.87 63.27
CA GLN A 139 38.67 -39.84 64.52
C GLN A 139 39.93 -40.67 64.25
#